data_AF-A0A9D7IIB3-F1
#
_entry.id   AF-A0A9D7IIB3-F1
#
_cell.length_a   1.000
_cell.length_b   1.000
_cell.length_c   1.000
_cell.angle_alpha   90.00
_cell.angle_beta   90.00
_cell.angle_gamma   90.00
#
_symmetry.space_group_name_H-M   'P 1'
#
loop_
_entity.id
_entity.type
_entity.pdbx_description
1 polymer ?
#
loop_
_entity_poly.entity_id
_entity_poly.type
_entity_poly.pdbx_seq_one_letter_code
_entity_poly.pdbx_strand_id
1 'polypeptide(L)'
;MKKYPFNWETDFSKYEDLSFKGYESTHIKSKVTSGNRLKYYLDKPYVKTIPFYNEYKANDTIEIPKFFYVPQAWENIVRMLEANGVKSIRMNKDTSGTFTSLSISDFKTTDLPFEGHYLHFNTKTTTQQVQTEIKKGDYMINCNQKAIRIILETLIPSAVDSYFNWGFFDSILQQKEWFSSYVFEDIAEKLLSEDSKLKTDFEKWKAENPKEDEFNQLYYVYSHSKYFEESYRRYPVRLVY
;
A
#
# COMPACT_ATOMS: atom_id res chain seq x y z
N MET A 1 14.66 -13.60 12.50
CA MET A 1 14.48 -12.14 12.35
C MET A 1 13.13 -11.79 12.97
N LYS A 2 13.03 -10.77 13.86
CA LYS A 2 11.75 -10.38 14.48
C LYS A 2 11.03 -9.26 13.72
N LYS A 3 11.79 -8.36 13.08
CA LYS A 3 11.28 -7.26 12.25
C LYS A 3 11.90 -7.31 10.86
N TYR A 4 11.13 -6.95 9.85
CA TYR A 4 11.57 -6.88 8.46
C TYR A 4 11.63 -5.42 8.00
N PRO A 5 12.79 -4.92 7.58
CA PRO A 5 12.93 -3.61 6.95
C PRO A 5 12.51 -3.65 5.48
N PHE A 6 11.80 -2.62 5.02
CA PHE A 6 11.32 -2.47 3.64
C PHE A 6 11.30 -0.99 3.24
N ASN A 7 10.89 -0.70 2.00
CA ASN A 7 10.90 0.64 1.41
C ASN A 7 12.29 1.30 1.52
N TRP A 8 13.28 0.65 0.93
CA TRP A 8 14.68 1.07 0.99
C TRP A 8 14.92 2.32 0.13
N GLU A 9 15.68 3.27 0.68
CA GLU A 9 16.17 4.44 -0.06
C GLU A 9 17.70 4.49 -0.04
N THR A 10 18.28 5.07 -1.09
CA THR A 10 19.73 5.26 -1.19
C THR A 10 20.21 6.22 -0.10
N ASP A 11 21.24 5.81 0.64
CA ASP A 11 21.87 6.66 1.65
C ASP A 11 22.94 7.54 1.01
N PHE A 12 22.56 8.73 0.56
CA PHE A 12 23.48 9.69 -0.05
C PHE A 12 24.56 10.23 0.90
N SER A 13 24.50 9.92 2.20
CA SER A 13 25.57 10.29 3.14
C SER A 13 26.78 9.35 3.06
N LYS A 14 26.63 8.18 2.42
CA LYS A 14 27.67 7.16 2.29
C LYS A 14 27.93 6.83 0.83
N TYR A 15 29.19 6.90 0.44
CA TYR A 15 29.61 6.53 -0.91
C TYR A 15 31.00 5.92 -0.88
N GLU A 16 31.26 5.11 -1.90
CA GLU A 16 32.59 4.63 -2.23
C GLU A 16 33.07 5.34 -3.49
N ASP A 17 34.38 5.54 -3.61
CA ASP A 17 34.98 6.06 -4.83
C ASP A 17 34.97 4.98 -5.93
N LEU A 18 34.19 5.21 -6.99
CA LEU A 18 34.17 4.35 -8.16
C LEU A 18 35.02 4.93 -9.28
N SER A 19 35.99 4.15 -9.75
CA SER A 19 36.74 4.46 -10.96
C SER A 19 35.87 4.24 -12.20
N PHE A 20 35.15 5.28 -12.60
CA PHE A 20 34.22 5.23 -13.72
C PHE A 20 34.95 5.45 -15.04
N LYS A 21 34.88 4.45 -15.91
CA LYS A 21 35.42 4.51 -17.28
C LYS A 21 34.31 4.99 -18.22
N GLY A 22 34.58 6.05 -18.97
CA GLY A 22 33.63 6.63 -19.91
C GLY A 22 34.29 7.15 -21.17
N TYR A 23 33.48 7.72 -22.04
CA TYR A 23 33.93 8.47 -23.22
C TYR A 23 33.48 9.91 -23.08
N GLU A 24 34.34 10.87 -23.48
CA GLU A 24 33.94 12.28 -23.48
C GLU A 24 32.64 12.47 -24.26
N SER A 25 31.81 13.42 -23.82
CA SER A 25 30.54 13.72 -24.47
C SER A 25 30.32 15.21 -24.63
N THR A 26 29.59 15.59 -25.67
CA THR A 26 29.12 16.96 -25.87
C THR A 26 27.69 16.97 -26.40
N HIS A 27 27.04 18.13 -26.35
CA HIS A 27 25.75 18.35 -26.98
C HIS A 27 25.95 19.01 -28.34
N ILE A 28 25.54 18.34 -29.42
CA ILE A 28 25.58 18.87 -30.78
C ILE A 28 24.17 19.14 -31.30
N LYS A 29 24.00 20.05 -32.26
CA LYS A 29 22.69 20.29 -32.88
C LYS A 29 22.11 18.97 -33.42
N SER A 30 20.87 18.67 -33.04
CA SER A 30 20.16 17.53 -33.59
C SER A 30 19.85 17.79 -35.06
N LYS A 31 19.99 16.75 -35.90
CA LYS A 31 19.62 16.82 -37.32
C LYS A 31 18.13 16.56 -37.55
N VAL A 32 17.42 16.07 -36.52
CA VAL A 32 16.01 15.63 -36.60
C VAL A 32 15.10 16.54 -35.78
N THR A 33 15.63 17.14 -34.71
CA THR A 33 14.86 17.97 -33.79
C THR A 33 15.45 19.38 -33.72
N SER A 34 14.68 20.34 -33.22
CA SER A 34 15.14 21.71 -33.00
C SER A 34 16.14 21.82 -31.84
N GLY A 35 16.31 20.79 -31.03
CA GLY A 35 17.20 20.77 -29.87
C GLY A 35 18.64 20.34 -30.17
N ASN A 36 19.41 20.16 -29.10
CA ASN A 36 20.71 19.48 -29.14
C ASN A 36 20.54 18.01 -28.76
N ARG A 37 21.46 17.16 -29.22
CA ARG A 37 21.56 15.75 -28.83
C ARG A 37 22.92 15.47 -28.20
N LEU A 38 22.94 14.53 -27.27
CA LEU A 38 24.16 13.97 -26.71
C LEU A 38 24.96 13.23 -27.80
N LYS A 39 26.26 13.48 -27.88
CA LYS A 39 27.22 12.73 -28.71
C LYS A 39 28.41 12.33 -27.83
N TYR A 40 28.67 11.03 -27.79
CA TYR A 40 29.89 10.46 -27.21
C TYR A 40 31.02 10.37 -28.26
N TYR A 41 32.26 10.52 -27.81
CA TYR A 41 33.48 10.42 -28.62
C TYR A 41 34.24 9.14 -28.27
N LEU A 42 34.06 8.08 -29.06
CA LEU A 42 34.66 6.75 -28.82
C LEU A 42 36.20 6.76 -28.89
N ASP A 43 36.79 7.77 -29.50
CA ASP A 43 38.22 8.01 -29.60
C ASP A 43 38.79 8.76 -28.39
N LYS A 44 37.94 9.18 -27.44
CA LYS A 44 38.31 9.96 -26.26
C LYS A 44 37.85 9.28 -24.96
N PRO A 45 38.44 8.14 -24.59
CA PRO A 45 38.14 7.52 -23.31
C PRO A 45 38.69 8.37 -22.16
N TYR A 46 37.98 8.38 -21.04
CA TYR A 46 38.46 8.95 -19.78
C TYR A 46 38.20 7.98 -18.63
N VAL A 47 38.93 8.19 -17.54
CA VAL A 47 38.66 7.57 -16.24
C VAL A 47 38.46 8.69 -15.24
N LYS A 48 37.33 8.67 -14.53
CA LYS A 48 37.00 9.66 -13.52
C LYS A 48 36.57 8.96 -12.25
N THR A 49 37.09 9.40 -11.12
CA THR A 49 36.56 9.01 -9.82
C THR A 49 35.24 9.72 -9.58
N ILE A 50 34.17 8.96 -9.33
CA ILE A 50 32.85 9.47 -9.00
C ILE A 50 32.36 8.84 -7.69
N PRO A 51 31.53 9.54 -6.90
CA PRO A 51 30.88 8.92 -5.75
C PRO A 51 29.88 7.86 -6.24
N PHE A 52 29.99 6.64 -5.71
CA PHE A 52 29.06 5.54 -5.94
C PHE A 52 28.29 5.24 -4.66
N TYR A 53 26.99 5.55 -4.68
CA TYR A 53 26.07 5.35 -3.57
C TYR A 53 25.45 3.95 -3.68
N ASN A 54 26.04 2.96 -3.03
CA ASN A 54 25.55 1.57 -3.01
C ASN A 54 24.89 1.15 -1.68
N GLU A 55 24.93 2.03 -0.68
CA GLU A 55 24.33 1.77 0.61
C GLU A 55 22.87 2.26 0.62
N TYR A 56 22.03 1.46 1.28
CA TYR A 56 20.61 1.74 1.41
C TYR A 56 20.22 1.69 2.88
N LYS A 57 19.30 2.56 3.25
CA LYS A 57 18.64 2.57 4.55
C LYS A 57 17.15 2.31 4.35
N ALA A 58 16.55 1.56 5.27
CA ALA A 58 15.13 1.26 5.21
C ALA A 58 14.33 2.43 5.76
N ASN A 59 13.28 2.85 5.04
CA ASN A 59 12.37 3.88 5.53
C ASN A 59 11.32 3.30 6.47
N ASP A 60 10.94 2.03 6.28
CA ASP A 60 9.90 1.38 7.06
C ASP A 60 10.36 0.04 7.64
N THR A 61 9.68 -0.36 8.73
CA THR A 61 9.87 -1.68 9.34
C THR A 61 8.54 -2.25 9.81
N ILE A 62 8.41 -3.57 9.75
CA ILE A 62 7.24 -4.30 10.26
C ILE A 62 7.68 -5.46 11.14
N GLU A 63 6.86 -5.86 12.11
CA GLU A 63 7.02 -7.17 12.75
C GLU A 63 6.70 -8.27 11.73
N ILE A 64 7.43 -9.39 11.76
CA ILE A 64 7.16 -10.48 10.81
C ILE A 64 5.97 -11.29 11.32
N PRO A 65 4.83 -11.35 10.59
CA PRO A 65 3.71 -12.18 10.99
C PRO A 65 4.12 -13.66 10.94
N LYS A 66 3.54 -14.51 11.79
CA LYS A 66 3.63 -15.97 11.66
C LYS A 66 2.89 -16.47 10.42
N PHE A 67 1.70 -15.93 10.17
CA PHE A 67 0.83 -16.37 9.09
C PHE A 67 0.16 -15.21 8.37
N PHE A 68 -0.02 -15.38 7.06
CA PHE A 68 -1.00 -14.65 6.26
C PHE A 68 -2.14 -15.59 5.89
N TYR A 69 -3.38 -15.11 5.93
CA TYR A 69 -4.55 -15.80 5.42
C TYR A 69 -5.13 -15.00 4.26
N VAL A 70 -5.04 -15.56 3.05
CA VAL A 70 -5.54 -14.96 1.82
C VAL A 70 -6.88 -15.61 1.45
N PRO A 71 -7.97 -14.84 1.32
CA PRO A 71 -9.26 -15.42 0.99
C PRO A 71 -9.25 -16.10 -0.37
N GLN A 72 -10.04 -17.16 -0.54
CA GLN A 72 -10.08 -17.92 -1.79
C GLN A 72 -10.56 -17.12 -3.01
N ALA A 73 -11.26 -16.01 -2.80
CA ALA A 73 -11.63 -15.07 -3.86
C ALA A 73 -10.41 -14.43 -4.55
N TRP A 74 -9.25 -14.44 -3.90
CA TRP A 74 -7.96 -13.91 -4.38
C TRP A 74 -7.01 -15.03 -4.82
N GLU A 75 -7.54 -16.11 -5.39
CA GLU A 75 -6.72 -17.25 -5.85
C GLU A 75 -5.63 -16.84 -6.85
N ASN A 76 -5.87 -15.84 -7.68
CA ASN A 76 -4.87 -15.27 -8.58
C ASN A 76 -3.62 -14.77 -7.84
N ILE A 77 -3.78 -14.10 -6.70
CA ILE A 77 -2.67 -13.65 -5.83
C ILE A 77 -1.88 -14.86 -5.33
N VAL A 78 -2.57 -15.89 -4.87
CA VAL A 78 -1.92 -17.10 -4.33
C VAL A 78 -1.16 -17.84 -5.42
N ARG A 79 -1.72 -17.97 -6.63
CA ARG A 79 -1.02 -18.58 -7.78
C ARG A 79 0.26 -17.81 -8.15
N MET A 80 0.24 -16.48 -8.10
CA MET A 80 1.44 -15.67 -8.35
C MET A 80 2.51 -15.86 -7.26
N LEU A 81 2.09 -15.95 -6.00
CA LEU A 81 2.99 -16.27 -4.88
C LEU A 81 3.61 -17.66 -5.04
N GLU A 82 2.81 -18.65 -5.38
CA GLU A 82 3.25 -20.04 -5.60
C GLU A 82 4.21 -20.16 -6.78
N ALA A 83 3.97 -19.43 -7.87
CA ALA A 83 4.90 -19.33 -9.00
C ALA A 83 6.28 -18.76 -8.58
N ASN A 84 6.33 -17.97 -7.50
CA ASN A 84 7.55 -17.44 -6.90
C ASN A 84 8.08 -18.30 -5.74
N GLY A 85 7.61 -19.55 -5.61
CA GLY A 85 8.10 -20.52 -4.63
C GLY A 85 7.54 -20.36 -3.21
N VAL A 86 6.50 -19.53 -3.02
CA VAL A 86 5.77 -19.45 -1.75
C VAL A 86 4.90 -20.69 -1.60
N LYS A 87 5.02 -21.37 -0.46
CA LYS A 87 4.16 -22.49 -0.09
C LYS A 87 2.93 -21.98 0.65
N SER A 88 1.75 -22.42 0.20
CA SER A 88 0.46 -22.16 0.84
C SER A 88 -0.21 -23.47 1.26
N ILE A 89 -1.11 -23.41 2.23
CA ILE A 89 -1.97 -24.52 2.64
C ILE A 89 -3.42 -24.05 2.51
N ARG A 90 -4.23 -24.79 1.74
CA ARG A 90 -5.64 -24.51 1.63
C ARG A 90 -6.41 -25.01 2.85
N MET A 91 -7.19 -24.15 3.48
CA MET A 91 -7.97 -24.43 4.69
C MET A 91 -9.07 -25.45 4.38
N ASN A 92 -9.17 -26.50 5.20
CA ASN A 92 -10.12 -27.60 5.00
C ASN A 92 -11.44 -27.46 5.79
N LYS A 93 -11.49 -26.49 6.71
CA LYS A 93 -12.64 -26.14 7.55
C LYS A 93 -12.62 -24.65 7.87
N ASP A 94 -13.77 -24.12 8.25
CA ASP A 94 -13.85 -22.77 8.79
C ASP A 94 -13.12 -22.70 10.14
N THR A 95 -12.45 -21.59 10.41
CA THR A 95 -11.67 -21.37 11.63
C THR A 95 -11.91 -19.95 12.14
N SER A 96 -12.64 -19.84 13.24
CA SER A 96 -12.82 -18.58 13.97
C SER A 96 -11.63 -18.29 14.87
N GLY A 97 -11.32 -17.01 15.05
CA GLY A 97 -10.23 -16.58 15.91
C GLY A 97 -10.05 -15.07 15.91
N THR A 98 -9.03 -14.62 16.63
CA THR A 98 -8.57 -13.24 16.59
C THR A 98 -7.46 -13.11 15.58
N PHE A 99 -7.61 -12.17 14.65
CA PHE A 99 -6.66 -11.91 13.58
C PHE A 99 -6.36 -10.42 13.50
N THR A 100 -5.20 -10.09 12.95
CA THR A 100 -4.90 -8.71 12.57
C THR A 100 -5.49 -8.41 11.19
N SER A 101 -6.28 -7.35 11.10
CA SER A 101 -6.75 -6.77 9.84
C SER A 101 -6.01 -5.45 9.57
N LEU A 102 -5.65 -5.25 8.31
CA LEU A 102 -5.15 -3.97 7.82
C LEU A 102 -6.27 -3.24 7.06
N SER A 103 -6.27 -1.92 7.12
CA SER A 103 -7.12 -1.07 6.28
C SER A 103 -6.27 0.01 5.62
N ILE A 104 -6.55 0.31 4.35
CA ILE A 104 -5.84 1.35 3.61
C ILE A 104 -6.34 2.72 4.09
N SER A 105 -5.52 3.47 4.81
CA SER A 105 -5.89 4.78 5.33
C SER A 105 -5.62 5.90 4.33
N ASP A 106 -4.57 5.76 3.51
CA ASP A 106 -4.13 6.77 2.54
C ASP A 106 -3.30 6.11 1.43
N PHE A 107 -3.39 6.64 0.21
CA PHE A 107 -2.57 6.25 -0.94
C PHE A 107 -2.76 7.27 -2.08
N LYS A 108 -1.88 7.24 -3.08
CA LYS A 108 -2.00 8.00 -4.33
C LYS A 108 -1.92 7.03 -5.51
N THR A 109 -2.45 7.43 -6.67
CA THR A 109 -2.42 6.62 -7.90
C THR A 109 -1.76 7.39 -9.04
N THR A 110 -1.03 6.72 -9.92
CA THR A 110 -0.45 7.34 -11.12
C THR A 110 -1.54 7.74 -12.13
N ASP A 111 -1.31 8.80 -12.90
CA ASP A 111 -2.27 9.25 -13.94
C ASP A 111 -2.20 8.42 -15.23
N LEU A 112 -1.07 7.77 -15.47
CA LEU A 112 -0.81 6.93 -16.64
C LEU A 112 -0.52 5.49 -16.23
N PRO A 113 -0.90 4.52 -17.08
CA PRO A 113 -0.61 3.12 -16.81
C PRO A 113 0.89 2.81 -17.02
N PHE A 114 1.40 1.87 -16.23
CA PHE A 114 2.72 1.25 -16.37
C PHE A 114 2.56 -0.26 -16.41
N GLU A 115 3.05 -0.92 -17.46
CA GLU A 115 2.91 -2.38 -17.65
C GLU A 115 1.45 -2.87 -17.54
N GLY A 116 0.46 -2.03 -17.87
CA GLY A 116 -0.97 -2.34 -17.77
C GLY A 116 -1.63 -2.03 -16.42
N HIS A 117 -0.91 -1.42 -15.48
CA HIS A 117 -1.40 -1.10 -14.13
C HIS A 117 -1.36 0.39 -13.84
N TYR A 118 -2.35 0.88 -13.07
CA TYR A 118 -2.32 2.21 -12.46
C TYR A 118 -1.76 2.08 -11.04
N LEU A 119 -0.47 2.35 -10.89
CA LEU A 119 0.23 2.03 -9.65
C LEU A 119 -0.24 2.92 -8.50
N HIS A 120 -0.44 2.32 -7.32
CA HIS A 120 -0.59 3.05 -6.07
C HIS A 120 0.77 3.26 -5.39
N PHE A 121 0.91 4.37 -4.68
CA PHE A 121 2.13 4.73 -3.97
C PHE A 121 1.82 5.58 -2.73
N ASN A 122 2.82 5.76 -1.86
CA ASN A 122 2.67 6.40 -0.55
C ASN A 122 1.54 5.76 0.30
N THR A 123 1.34 4.46 0.13
CA THR A 123 0.28 3.70 0.80
C THR A 123 0.53 3.62 2.29
N LYS A 124 -0.48 4.00 3.08
CA LYS A 124 -0.51 3.89 4.54
C LYS A 124 -1.62 2.96 4.97
N THR A 125 -1.36 2.26 6.07
CA THR A 125 -2.33 1.33 6.65
C THR A 125 -2.58 1.62 8.11
N THR A 126 -3.80 1.40 8.56
CA THR A 126 -4.13 1.22 9.98
C THR A 126 -4.29 -0.26 10.29
N THR A 127 -4.09 -0.61 11.55
CA THR A 127 -4.08 -1.99 12.02
C THR A 127 -5.08 -2.15 13.15
N GLN A 128 -5.86 -3.23 13.11
CA GLN A 128 -6.80 -3.57 14.18
C GLN A 128 -6.85 -5.08 14.42
N GLN A 129 -7.06 -5.48 15.68
CA GLN A 129 -7.42 -6.86 16.01
C GLN A 129 -8.92 -7.05 15.75
N VAL A 130 -9.27 -8.12 15.05
CA VAL A 130 -10.65 -8.46 14.71
C VAL A 130 -10.94 -9.90 15.08
N GLN A 131 -12.10 -10.14 15.70
CA GLN A 131 -12.65 -11.49 15.80
C GLN A 131 -13.39 -11.78 14.50
N THR A 132 -12.90 -12.75 13.74
CA THR A 132 -13.48 -13.13 12.45
C THR A 132 -13.21 -14.60 12.16
N GLU A 133 -13.67 -15.05 11.00
CA GLU A 133 -13.55 -16.42 10.55
C GLU A 133 -12.76 -16.48 9.25
N ILE A 134 -11.78 -17.38 9.20
CA ILE A 134 -11.14 -17.83 7.96
C ILE A 134 -11.98 -18.96 7.40
N LYS A 135 -12.41 -18.84 6.15
CA LYS A 135 -13.32 -19.81 5.53
C LYS A 135 -12.55 -21.03 5.03
N LYS A 136 -13.24 -22.16 4.98
CA LYS A 136 -12.82 -23.33 4.22
C LYS A 136 -12.55 -22.89 2.78
N GLY A 137 -11.39 -23.27 2.27
CA GLY A 137 -10.92 -22.93 0.94
C GLY A 137 -9.97 -21.74 0.89
N ASP A 138 -9.91 -20.90 1.94
CA ASP A 138 -8.91 -19.83 2.06
C ASP A 138 -7.49 -20.41 2.17
N TYR A 139 -6.48 -19.58 1.95
CA TYR A 139 -5.09 -20.00 1.91
C TYR A 139 -4.32 -19.48 3.11
N MET A 140 -3.72 -20.38 3.89
CA MET A 140 -2.78 -20.06 4.95
C MET A 140 -1.35 -20.11 4.41
N ILE A 141 -0.61 -19.03 4.56
CA ILE A 141 0.80 -18.90 4.18
C ILE A 141 1.63 -18.73 5.44
N ASN A 142 2.53 -19.69 5.71
CA ASN A 142 3.45 -19.62 6.84
C ASN A 142 4.67 -18.78 6.48
N CYS A 143 5.04 -17.79 7.30
CA CYS A 143 6.20 -16.94 7.04
C CYS A 143 7.55 -17.62 7.33
N ASN A 144 7.56 -18.75 8.03
CA ASN A 144 8.76 -19.54 8.28
C ASN A 144 9.13 -20.39 7.04
N GLN A 145 9.48 -19.73 5.95
CA GLN A 145 9.90 -20.36 4.70
C GLN A 145 10.89 -19.50 3.91
N LYS A 146 11.61 -20.10 2.97
CA LYS A 146 12.67 -19.43 2.18
C LYS A 146 12.16 -18.20 1.42
N ALA A 147 10.92 -18.25 0.92
CA ALA A 147 10.31 -17.19 0.13
C ALA A 147 9.76 -16.00 0.97
N ILE A 148 10.14 -15.87 2.24
CA ILE A 148 9.62 -14.83 3.14
C ILE A 148 9.74 -13.40 2.58
N ARG A 149 10.81 -13.08 1.86
CA ARG A 149 10.97 -11.77 1.23
C ARG A 149 9.86 -11.48 0.22
N ILE A 150 9.52 -12.44 -0.64
CA ILE A 150 8.40 -12.29 -1.59
C ILE A 150 7.10 -12.06 -0.83
N ILE A 151 6.83 -12.84 0.22
CA ILE A 151 5.61 -12.73 1.02
C ILE A 151 5.47 -11.31 1.60
N LEU A 152 6.52 -10.80 2.24
CA LEU A 152 6.47 -9.49 2.91
C LEU A 152 6.42 -8.34 1.91
N GLU A 153 7.25 -8.36 0.86
CA GLU A 153 7.27 -7.28 -0.13
C GLU A 153 5.98 -7.22 -0.97
N THR A 154 5.23 -8.32 -1.10
CA THR A 154 4.03 -8.38 -1.95
C THR A 154 2.71 -8.32 -1.19
N LEU A 155 2.61 -8.87 0.04
CA LEU A 155 1.38 -8.90 0.83
C LEU A 155 1.26 -7.78 1.88
N ILE A 156 2.30 -6.98 2.09
CA ILE A 156 2.22 -5.77 2.94
C ILE A 156 1.81 -4.60 2.05
N PRO A 157 0.61 -4.00 2.23
CA PRO A 157 0.12 -2.98 1.30
C PRO A 157 1.04 -1.75 1.17
N SER A 158 1.72 -1.36 2.25
CA SER A 158 2.64 -0.22 2.26
C SER A 158 4.01 -0.51 1.62
N ALA A 159 4.33 -1.74 1.27
CA ALA A 159 5.57 -2.06 0.54
C ALA A 159 5.47 -1.57 -0.91
N VAL A 160 6.58 -1.03 -1.45
CA VAL A 160 6.64 -0.44 -2.80
C VAL A 160 6.06 -1.39 -3.86
N ASP A 161 6.50 -2.65 -3.87
CA ASP A 161 6.09 -3.67 -4.84
C ASP A 161 4.92 -4.55 -4.36
N SER A 162 4.08 -4.02 -3.46
CA SER A 162 2.94 -4.76 -2.96
C SER A 162 1.92 -5.04 -4.07
N TYR A 163 1.23 -6.17 -3.99
CA TYR A 163 0.10 -6.45 -4.87
C TYR A 163 -1.00 -5.37 -4.74
N PHE A 164 -1.10 -4.70 -3.60
CA PHE A 164 -1.96 -3.53 -3.46
C PHE A 164 -1.46 -2.37 -4.34
N ASN A 165 -0.18 -2.01 -4.26
CA ASN A 165 0.40 -0.95 -5.08
C ASN A 165 0.39 -1.25 -6.58
N TRP A 166 0.38 -2.53 -6.95
CA TRP A 166 0.17 -2.97 -8.33
C TRP A 166 -1.30 -3.02 -8.75
N GLY A 167 -2.24 -2.58 -7.91
CA GLY A 167 -3.66 -2.47 -8.25
C GLY A 167 -4.41 -3.80 -8.27
N PHE A 168 -3.84 -4.88 -7.71
CA PHE A 168 -4.54 -6.17 -7.70
C PHE A 168 -5.70 -6.22 -6.72
N PHE A 169 -5.80 -5.26 -5.79
CA PHE A 169 -6.83 -5.23 -4.74
C PHE A 169 -7.85 -4.09 -4.91
N ASP A 170 -7.91 -3.45 -6.08
CA ASP A 170 -8.71 -2.23 -6.32
C ASP A 170 -10.19 -2.36 -5.99
N SER A 171 -10.74 -3.58 -6.02
CA SER A 171 -12.14 -3.82 -5.67
C SER A 171 -12.50 -3.41 -4.24
N ILE A 172 -11.52 -3.22 -3.34
CA ILE A 172 -11.75 -2.73 -1.97
C ILE A 172 -11.79 -1.20 -1.89
N LEU A 173 -11.35 -0.50 -2.93
CA LEU A 173 -11.22 0.96 -2.97
C LEU A 173 -12.52 1.67 -3.34
N GLN A 174 -13.52 0.93 -3.83
CA GLN A 174 -14.84 1.46 -4.13
C GLN A 174 -15.76 1.30 -2.92
N GLN A 175 -16.29 2.42 -2.43
CA GLN A 175 -17.39 2.42 -1.47
C GLN A 175 -18.70 2.07 -2.18
N LYS A 176 -19.43 1.11 -1.63
CA LYS A 176 -20.67 0.58 -2.21
C LYS A 176 -21.90 1.13 -1.51
N GLU A 177 -21.84 1.36 -0.20
CA GLU A 177 -22.95 1.87 0.58
C GLU A 177 -22.83 3.37 0.82
N TRP A 178 -23.94 4.10 0.70
CA TRP A 178 -24.03 5.55 0.89
C TRP A 178 -25.30 5.88 1.69
N PHE A 179 -25.43 7.15 2.08
CA PHE A 179 -26.62 7.67 2.72
C PHE A 179 -27.35 8.67 1.80
N SER A 180 -28.64 8.87 2.08
CA SER A 180 -29.41 9.98 1.51
C SER A 180 -29.55 11.07 2.58
N SER A 181 -29.08 12.29 2.29
CA SER A 181 -28.98 13.37 3.30
C SER A 181 -30.28 13.60 4.05
N TYR A 182 -31.41 13.70 3.34
CA TYR A 182 -32.72 13.94 3.97
C TYR A 182 -33.16 12.85 4.94
N VAL A 183 -32.79 11.58 4.70
CA VAL A 183 -33.13 10.48 5.60
C VAL A 183 -32.10 10.36 6.73
N PHE A 184 -30.85 10.69 6.45
CA PHE A 184 -29.75 10.54 7.40
C PHE A 184 -29.65 11.69 8.39
N GLU A 185 -30.17 12.88 8.09
CA GLU A 185 -30.15 14.05 8.98
C GLU A 185 -30.67 13.71 10.39
N ASP A 186 -31.89 13.19 10.50
CA ASP A 186 -32.50 12.82 11.78
C ASP A 186 -31.71 11.71 12.51
N ILE A 187 -31.09 10.81 11.73
CA ILE A 187 -30.24 9.74 12.27
C ILE A 187 -28.93 10.31 12.80
N ALA A 188 -28.33 11.26 12.08
CA ALA A 188 -27.08 11.94 12.44
C ALA A 188 -27.26 12.76 13.72
N GLU A 189 -28.36 13.52 13.83
CA GLU A 189 -28.71 14.23 15.07
C GLU A 189 -28.79 13.27 16.26
N LYS A 190 -29.51 12.16 16.08
CA LYS A 190 -29.62 11.12 17.10
C LYS A 190 -28.25 10.55 17.48
N LEU A 191 -27.44 10.16 16.50
CA LEU A 191 -26.08 9.63 16.73
C LEU A 191 -25.21 10.61 17.54
N LEU A 192 -25.23 11.90 17.20
CA LEU A 192 -24.46 12.92 17.90
C LEU A 192 -24.99 13.19 19.32
N SER A 193 -26.28 13.01 19.57
CA SER A 193 -26.84 13.12 20.93
C SER A 193 -26.53 11.92 21.82
N GLU A 194 -26.44 10.72 21.24
CA GLU A 194 -26.20 9.46 21.96
C GLU A 194 -24.69 9.18 22.15
N ASP A 195 -23.83 9.64 21.24
CA ASP A 195 -22.38 9.47 21.29
C ASP A 195 -21.65 10.80 21.48
N SER A 196 -21.31 11.10 22.75
CA SER A 196 -20.61 12.34 23.12
C SER A 196 -19.20 12.45 22.53
N LYS A 197 -18.54 11.32 22.27
CA LYS A 197 -17.21 11.30 21.65
C LYS A 197 -17.33 11.66 20.17
N LEU A 198 -18.24 11.01 19.44
CA LEU A 198 -18.50 11.31 18.04
C LEU A 198 -18.88 12.78 17.86
N LYS A 199 -19.71 13.33 18.75
CA LYS A 199 -20.07 14.74 18.74
C LYS A 199 -18.86 15.66 18.91
N THR A 200 -18.01 15.39 19.90
CA THR A 200 -16.81 16.18 20.15
C THR A 200 -15.85 16.13 18.95
N ASP A 201 -15.64 14.94 18.39
CA ASP A 201 -14.77 14.72 17.23
C ASP A 201 -15.31 15.44 15.99
N PHE A 202 -16.64 15.40 15.75
CA PHE A 202 -17.31 16.11 14.67
C PHE A 202 -17.22 17.63 14.82
N GLU A 203 -17.49 18.18 16.01
CA GLU A 203 -17.41 19.63 16.24
C GLU A 203 -15.99 20.15 16.03
N LYS A 204 -14.98 19.40 16.48
CA LYS A 204 -13.56 19.69 16.22
C LYS A 204 -13.26 19.65 14.73
N TRP A 205 -13.64 18.56 14.05
CA TRP A 205 -13.41 18.42 12.61
C TRP A 205 -14.09 19.54 11.83
N LYS A 206 -15.32 19.93 12.16
CA LYS A 206 -16.04 21.03 11.52
C LYS A 206 -15.34 22.38 11.71
N ALA A 207 -14.77 22.63 12.88
CA ALA A 207 -13.99 23.84 13.15
C ALA A 207 -12.67 23.89 12.35
N GLU A 208 -12.02 22.74 12.17
CA GLU A 208 -10.79 22.60 11.37
C GLU A 208 -11.06 22.67 9.85
N ASN A 209 -12.30 22.39 9.43
CA ASN A 209 -12.70 22.30 8.02
C ASN A 209 -13.89 23.22 7.68
N PRO A 210 -13.77 24.56 7.87
CA PRO A 210 -14.90 25.50 7.75
C PRO A 210 -15.43 25.70 6.32
N LYS A 211 -14.76 25.12 5.31
CA LYS A 211 -15.15 25.20 3.90
C LYS A 211 -15.98 23.99 3.43
N GLU A 212 -16.11 22.97 4.27
CA GLU A 212 -16.84 21.75 3.93
C GLU A 212 -18.35 22.00 3.91
N ASP A 213 -19.02 21.43 2.92
CA ASP A 213 -20.45 21.59 2.73
C ASP A 213 -21.27 20.68 3.67
N GLU A 214 -22.59 20.83 3.61
CA GLU A 214 -23.54 20.04 4.39
C GLU A 214 -23.35 18.53 4.16
N PHE A 215 -23.15 18.12 2.91
CA PHE A 215 -22.98 16.72 2.56
C PHE A 215 -21.73 16.13 3.21
N ASN A 216 -20.59 16.82 3.13
CA ASN A 216 -19.34 16.35 3.73
C ASN A 216 -19.40 16.34 5.26
N GLN A 217 -20.14 17.28 5.86
CA GLN A 217 -20.42 17.26 7.30
C GLN A 217 -21.24 16.02 7.71
N LEU A 218 -22.32 15.71 6.98
CA LEU A 218 -23.10 14.49 7.21
C LEU A 218 -22.29 13.23 6.92
N TYR A 219 -21.47 13.25 5.87
CA TYR A 219 -20.62 12.14 5.50
C TYR A 219 -19.59 11.85 6.60
N TYR A 220 -19.04 12.86 7.27
CA TYR A 220 -18.19 12.66 8.43
C TYR A 220 -18.93 11.86 9.52
N VAL A 221 -20.15 12.26 9.88
CA VAL A 221 -20.95 11.55 10.90
C VAL A 221 -21.25 10.12 10.43
N TYR A 222 -21.64 9.95 9.17
CA TYR A 222 -21.90 8.66 8.56
C TYR A 222 -20.69 7.73 8.62
N SER A 223 -19.51 8.20 8.18
CA SER A 223 -18.29 7.40 8.09
C SER A 223 -17.69 7.02 9.44
N HIS A 224 -18.11 7.69 10.52
CA HIS A 224 -17.72 7.38 11.90
C HIS A 224 -18.85 6.71 12.69
N SER A 225 -19.91 6.26 11.99
CA SER A 225 -21.03 5.54 12.59
C SER A 225 -21.02 4.04 12.24
N LYS A 226 -21.87 3.28 12.93
CA LYS A 226 -22.13 1.87 12.63
C LYS A 226 -22.75 1.61 11.24
N TYR A 227 -23.22 2.64 10.56
CA TYR A 227 -23.86 2.53 9.24
C TYR A 227 -22.84 2.58 8.10
N PHE A 228 -21.58 2.92 8.39
CA PHE A 228 -20.55 2.94 7.38
C PHE A 228 -20.16 1.52 6.95
N GLU A 229 -19.92 1.35 5.65
CA GLU A 229 -19.52 0.06 5.10
C GLU A 229 -18.17 -0.37 5.68
N GLU A 230 -18.21 -1.41 6.50
CA GLU A 230 -17.03 -1.99 7.13
C GLU A 230 -15.98 -2.50 6.15
N SER A 231 -16.39 -2.97 4.97
CA SER A 231 -15.50 -3.51 3.93
C SER A 231 -14.73 -2.44 3.15
N TYR A 232 -15.14 -1.18 3.20
CA TYR A 232 -14.47 -0.12 2.46
C TYR A 232 -13.02 0.02 2.89
N ARG A 233 -12.09 -0.09 1.92
CA ARG A 233 -10.63 -0.08 2.10
C ARG A 233 -10.08 -1.11 3.09
N ARG A 234 -10.88 -2.09 3.51
CA ARG A 234 -10.41 -3.18 4.37
C ARG A 234 -9.59 -4.14 3.52
N TYR A 235 -8.29 -4.25 3.82
CA TYR A 235 -7.42 -5.18 3.11
C TYR A 235 -7.92 -6.62 3.37
N PRO A 236 -8.08 -7.47 2.35
CA PRO A 236 -8.75 -8.76 2.52
C PRO A 236 -7.89 -9.82 3.23
N VAL A 237 -6.56 -9.66 3.21
CA VAL A 237 -5.63 -10.61 3.84
C VAL A 237 -5.62 -10.38 5.36
N ARG A 238 -5.61 -11.49 6.13
CA ARG A 238 -5.52 -11.46 7.60
C ARG A 238 -4.14 -11.91 8.06
N LEU A 239 -3.63 -11.30 9.12
CA LEU A 239 -2.30 -11.58 9.66
C LEU A 239 -2.41 -12.16 11.07
N VAL A 240 -1.48 -13.03 11.44
CA VAL A 240 -1.28 -13.51 12.82
C VAL A 240 0.18 -13.32 13.19
N TYR A 241 0.46 -12.70 14.34
CA TYR A 241 1.81 -12.46 14.87
C TYR A 241 2.23 -13.50 15.92
#